data_AF-A0A3N7HK01-F1
#
_entry.id   AF-A0A3N7HK01-F1
#
_cell.length_a   1.000
_cell.length_b   1.000
_cell.length_c   1.000
_cell.angle_alpha   90.00
_cell.angle_beta   90.00
_cell.angle_gamma   90.00
#
_symmetry.space_group_name_H-M   'P 1'
#
loop_
_entity.id
_entity.type
_entity.pdbx_description
1 polymer ?
#
loop_
_entity_poly.entity_id
_entity_poly.type
_entity_poly.pdbx_seq_one_letter_code
_entity_poly.pdbx_strand_id
1 'polypeptide(L)'
;MHRLRRSLFWAALNVAGIGLYIHFGMALWVQPGEEGLPGGPGDAFYWILTQVPIAAFFLLLNLGALVVILLRLRKTREPSTLYLWLAIAAVWLVAVAYDHHKAYRVISPEYSLSRGRHVA
;
A
#
# COMPACT_ATOMS: atom_id res chain seq x y z
N MET A 1 17.51 -25.69 8.31
CA MET A 1 17.87 -24.78 7.18
C MET A 1 16.71 -24.50 6.20
N HIS A 2 15.90 -25.48 5.76
CA HIS A 2 14.84 -25.23 4.77
C HIS A 2 13.75 -24.22 5.19
N ARG A 3 13.34 -24.18 6.46
CA ARG A 3 12.30 -23.24 6.94
C ARG A 3 12.77 -21.78 6.88
N LEU A 4 14.02 -21.53 7.29
CA LEU A 4 14.62 -20.19 7.28
C LEU A 4 14.71 -19.63 5.85
N ARG A 5 15.10 -20.48 4.89
CA ARG A 5 15.14 -20.08 3.47
C ARG A 5 13.76 -19.72 2.94
N ARG A 6 12.72 -20.46 3.32
CA ARG A 6 11.33 -20.17 2.91
C ARG A 6 10.81 -18.88 3.54
N SER A 7 11.08 -18.64 4.84
CA SER A 7 10.67 -17.41 5.52
C SER A 7 11.40 -16.19 4.97
N LEU A 8 12.70 -16.31 4.67
CA LEU A 8 13.48 -15.26 4.02
C LEU A 8 12.98 -14.97 2.60
N PHE A 9 12.71 -16.00 1.81
CA PHE A 9 12.14 -15.84 0.47
C PHE A 9 10.77 -15.13 0.52
N TRP A 10 9.90 -15.56 1.43
CA TRP A 10 8.59 -14.92 1.63
C TRP A 10 8.72 -13.45 2.09
N ALA A 11 9.68 -13.16 2.97
CA ALA A 11 9.95 -11.80 3.39
C ALA A 11 10.48 -10.93 2.24
N ALA A 12 11.43 -11.45 1.46
CA ALA A 12 11.96 -10.78 0.29
C ALA A 12 10.87 -10.50 -0.76
N LEU A 13 9.97 -11.45 -0.98
CA LEU A 13 8.82 -11.28 -1.87
C LEU A 13 7.89 -10.15 -1.40
N ASN A 14 7.62 -10.05 -0.10
CA ASN A 14 6.82 -8.95 0.45
C ASN A 14 7.54 -7.60 0.31
N VAL A 15 8.84 -7.53 0.60
CA VAL A 15 9.63 -6.30 0.43
C VAL A 15 9.64 -5.86 -1.03
N ALA A 16 9.80 -6.79 -1.97
CA ALA A 16 9.69 -6.50 -3.40
C ALA A 16 8.28 -6.01 -3.78
N GLY A 17 7.23 -6.62 -3.21
CA GLY A 17 5.85 -6.18 -3.39
C GLY A 17 5.58 -4.77 -2.90
N ILE A 18 6.09 -4.43 -1.71
CA ILE A 18 6.02 -3.07 -1.14
C ILE A 18 6.77 -2.09 -2.03
N GLY A 19 7.98 -2.45 -2.47
CA GLY A 19 8.76 -1.62 -3.39
C GLY A 19 8.03 -1.36 -4.70
N LEU A 20 7.38 -2.38 -5.27
CA LEU A 20 6.58 -2.25 -6.48
C LEU A 20 5.35 -1.36 -6.25
N TYR A 21 4.63 -1.57 -5.14
CA TYR A 21 3.47 -0.76 -4.76
C TYR A 21 3.82 0.73 -4.64
N ILE A 22 4.91 1.05 -3.93
CA ILE A 22 5.40 2.42 -3.76
C ILE A 22 5.89 2.97 -5.10
N HIS A 23 6.61 2.19 -5.91
CA HIS A 23 7.13 2.63 -7.20
C HIS A 23 6.01 3.14 -8.13
N PHE A 24 4.89 2.42 -8.22
CA PHE A 24 3.72 2.89 -8.98
C PHE A 24 3.02 4.08 -8.31
N GLY A 25 2.99 4.12 -6.97
CA GLY A 25 2.42 5.24 -6.22
C GLY A 25 3.18 6.55 -6.41
N MET A 26 4.50 6.51 -6.61
CA MET A 26 5.33 7.70 -6.87
C MET A 26 4.84 8.53 -8.06
N ALA A 27 4.24 7.89 -9.07
CA ALA A 27 3.69 8.58 -10.23
C ALA A 27 2.43 9.42 -9.90
N LEU A 28 1.77 9.11 -8.79
CA LEU A 28 0.57 9.79 -8.29
C LEU A 28 0.86 10.77 -7.15
N TRP A 29 2.12 10.88 -6.72
CA TRP A 29 2.46 11.82 -5.65
C TRP A 29 2.43 13.24 -6.18
N VAL A 30 1.86 14.14 -5.39
CA VAL A 30 1.86 15.58 -5.69
C VAL A 30 3.29 16.11 -5.64
N GLN A 31 3.72 16.81 -6.70
CA GLN A 31 5.05 17.44 -6.69
C GLN A 31 5.03 18.73 -5.85
N PRO A 32 6.17 19.09 -5.23
CA PRO A 32 6.29 20.37 -4.53
C PRO A 32 5.95 21.54 -5.47
N GLY A 33 4.99 22.38 -5.08
CA GLY A 33 4.54 23.52 -5.88
C GLY A 33 3.31 23.26 -6.77
N GLU A 34 2.86 22.01 -6.91
CA GLU A 34 1.57 21.66 -7.55
C GLU A 34 0.40 21.58 -6.55
N GLU A 35 0.69 21.92 -5.29
CA GLU A 35 -0.23 21.92 -4.16
C GLU A 35 -1.34 22.98 -4.36
N GLY A 36 -2.42 22.60 -5.05
CA GLY A 36 -3.58 23.47 -5.28
C GLY A 36 -4.00 23.64 -6.74
N LEU A 37 -3.34 22.97 -7.69
CA LEU A 37 -3.79 22.95 -9.08
C LEU A 37 -5.04 22.05 -9.23
N PRO A 38 -6.09 22.48 -9.97
CA PRO A 38 -7.23 21.64 -10.27
C PRO A 38 -6.78 20.49 -11.17
N GLY A 39 -6.73 19.28 -10.61
CA GLY A 39 -6.17 18.11 -11.26
C GLY A 39 -4.74 17.83 -10.81
N GLY A 40 -4.54 17.54 -9.52
CA GLY A 40 -3.36 16.79 -9.11
C GLY A 40 -3.33 15.42 -9.83
N PRO A 41 -2.17 14.77 -9.98
CA PRO A 41 -2.04 13.47 -10.63
C PRO A 41 -2.72 12.38 -9.77
N GLY A 42 -4.04 12.36 -9.82
CA GLY A 42 -4.93 11.42 -9.17
C GLY A 42 -5.85 10.85 -10.23
N ASP A 43 -5.26 10.22 -11.25
CA ASP A 43 -6.04 9.37 -12.13
C ASP A 43 -6.49 8.17 -11.29
N ALA A 44 -7.71 8.26 -10.75
CA ALA A 44 -8.34 7.19 -10.00
C ALA A 44 -8.32 5.88 -10.79
N PHE A 45 -8.35 5.93 -12.13
CA PHE A 45 -8.19 4.75 -12.96
C PHE A 45 -6.78 4.18 -12.89
N TYR A 46 -5.73 4.99 -12.92
CA TYR A 46 -4.36 4.51 -12.75
C TYR A 46 -4.17 3.83 -11.39
N TRP A 47 -4.67 4.44 -10.32
CA TRP A 47 -4.64 3.85 -8.97
C TRP A 47 -5.39 2.50 -8.90
N ILE A 48 -6.61 2.45 -9.42
CA ILE A 48 -7.45 1.23 -9.46
C ILE A 48 -6.81 0.13 -10.32
N LEU A 49 -6.13 0.48 -11.42
CA LEU A 49 -5.58 -0.51 -12.35
C LEU A 49 -4.18 -1.00 -11.98
N THR A 50 -3.43 -0.25 -11.16
CA THR A 50 -2.05 -0.61 -10.80
C THR A 50 -1.92 -0.95 -9.32
N GLN A 51 -2.15 0.01 -8.43
CA GLN A 51 -1.89 -0.12 -7.00
C GLN A 51 -2.89 -1.05 -6.30
N VAL A 52 -4.18 -0.98 -6.65
CA VAL A 52 -5.21 -1.84 -6.05
C VAL A 52 -4.96 -3.33 -6.31
N PRO A 53 -4.67 -3.79 -7.55
CA PRO A 53 -4.34 -5.18 -7.81
C PRO A 53 -3.11 -5.67 -7.06
N ILE A 54 -2.05 -4.85 -6.97
CA ILE A 54 -0.83 -5.19 -6.23
C ILE A 54 -1.16 -5.36 -4.74
N ALA A 55 -1.81 -4.37 -4.14
CA ALA A 55 -2.19 -4.41 -2.73
C ALA A 55 -3.13 -5.58 -2.43
N ALA A 56 -4.14 -5.83 -3.28
CA ALA A 56 -5.08 -6.93 -3.13
C ALA A 56 -4.39 -8.30 -3.23
N PHE A 57 -3.49 -8.48 -4.21
CA PHE A 57 -2.74 -9.72 -4.36
C PHE A 57 -1.90 -10.03 -3.12
N PHE A 58 -1.12 -9.05 -2.65
CA PHE A 58 -0.29 -9.23 -1.45
C PHE A 58 -1.12 -9.38 -0.17
N LEU A 59 -2.27 -8.71 -0.06
CA LEU A 59 -3.19 -8.90 1.05
C LEU A 59 -3.68 -10.34 1.10
N LEU A 60 -4.19 -10.88 -0.01
CA LEU A 60 -4.67 -12.27 -0.09
C LEU A 60 -3.55 -13.27 0.22
N LEU A 61 -2.35 -13.03 -0.30
CA LEU A 61 -1.18 -13.87 -0.02
C LEU A 61 -0.82 -13.85 1.47
N ASN A 62 -0.85 -12.67 2.10
CA ASN A 62 -0.57 -12.52 3.54
C ASN A 62 -1.65 -13.14 4.41
N LEU A 63 -2.93 -13.04 4.04
CA LEU A 63 -4.03 -13.69 4.74
C LEU A 63 -3.92 -15.23 4.65
N GLY A 64 -3.61 -15.76 3.47
CA GLY A 64 -3.34 -17.19 3.30
C GLY A 64 -2.17 -17.66 4.17
N ALA A 65 -1.08 -16.89 4.19
CA ALA A 65 0.07 -17.17 5.06
C ALA A 65 -0.31 -17.14 6.54
N LEU A 66 -1.11 -16.16 6.98
CA LEU A 66 -1.59 -16.05 8.35
C LEU A 66 -2.36 -17.30 8.79
N VAL A 67 -3.30 -17.78 7.96
CA VAL A 67 -4.06 -19.01 8.25
C VAL A 67 -3.11 -20.19 8.47
N VAL A 68 -2.14 -20.38 7.57
CA VAL A 68 -1.15 -21.46 7.69
C VAL A 68 -0.29 -21.31 8.96
N ILE A 69 0.12 -20.09 9.30
CA ILE A 69 0.91 -19.78 10.50
C ILE A 69 0.11 -20.11 11.75
N LEU A 70 -1.16 -19.67 11.84
CA LEU A 70 -2.02 -19.92 13.00
C LEU A 70 -2.28 -21.41 13.21
N LEU A 71 -2.54 -22.17 12.13
CA LEU A 71 -2.69 -23.62 12.19
C LEU A 71 -1.42 -24.31 12.68
N ARG A 72 -0.23 -23.84 12.25
CA ARG A 72 1.05 -24.39 12.71
C ARG A 72 1.41 -23.98 14.13
N LEU A 73 1.07 -22.77 14.55
CA LEU A 73 1.31 -22.27 15.89
C LEU A 73 0.61 -23.15 16.93
N ARG A 74 -0.63 -23.57 16.65
CA ARG A 74 -1.38 -24.52 17.49
C ARG A 74 -0.65 -25.85 17.67
N LYS A 75 0.07 -26.32 16.65
CA LYS A 75 0.78 -27.61 16.66
C LYS A 75 2.19 -27.53 17.26
N THR A 76 2.92 -26.44 17.00
CA THR A 76 4.36 -26.31 17.29
C THR A 76 4.67 -25.37 18.45
N ARG A 77 3.72 -24.50 18.84
CA ARG A 77 3.89 -23.44 19.84
C ARG A 77 5.10 -22.52 19.61
N GLU A 78 5.58 -22.42 18.37
CA GLU A 78 6.69 -21.56 17.98
C GLU A 78 6.18 -20.25 17.35
N PRO A 79 6.20 -19.11 18.05
CA PRO A 79 5.62 -17.85 17.56
C PRO A 79 6.53 -17.06 16.62
N SER A 80 7.76 -17.51 16.38
CA SER A 80 8.78 -16.81 15.57
C SER A 80 8.25 -16.35 14.20
N THR A 81 7.52 -17.22 13.51
CA THR A 81 6.97 -16.94 12.19
C THR A 81 5.79 -15.96 12.24
N LEU A 82 5.04 -15.95 13.34
CA LEU A 82 3.97 -14.97 13.56
C LEU A 82 4.56 -13.57 13.78
N TYR A 83 5.65 -13.44 14.54
CA TYR A 83 6.32 -12.14 14.73
C TYR A 83 6.87 -11.59 13.41
N LEU A 84 7.48 -12.45 12.58
CA LEU A 84 7.93 -12.04 11.25
C LEU A 84 6.74 -11.58 10.39
N TRP A 85 5.63 -12.32 10.42
CA TRP A 85 4.43 -11.93 9.69
C TRP A 85 3.87 -10.58 10.15
N LEU A 86 3.79 -10.37 11.48
CA LEU A 86 3.33 -9.11 12.07
C LEU A 86 4.24 -7.94 11.68
N ALA A 87 5.55 -8.13 11.68
CA ALA A 87 6.51 -7.11 11.24
C ALA A 87 6.26 -6.73 9.78
N ILE A 88 6.06 -7.70 8.89
CA ILE A 88 5.76 -7.44 7.47
C ILE A 88 4.40 -6.76 7.29
N ALA A 89 3.38 -7.18 8.02
CA ALA A 89 2.06 -6.54 8.00
C ALA A 89 2.17 -5.06 8.43
N ALA A 90 2.95 -4.78 9.47
CA ALA A 90 3.21 -3.40 9.90
C ALA A 90 3.91 -2.58 8.82
N VAL A 91 4.90 -3.14 8.11
CA VAL A 91 5.57 -2.43 7.00
C VAL A 91 4.58 -2.14 5.86
N TRP A 92 3.71 -3.08 5.50
CA TRP A 92 2.64 -2.85 4.53
C TRP A 92 1.71 -1.71 4.94
N LEU A 93 1.27 -1.69 6.20
CA LEU A 93 0.41 -0.62 6.72
C LEU A 93 1.10 0.75 6.65
N VAL A 94 2.38 0.82 7.01
CA VAL A 94 3.17 2.05 6.90
C VAL A 94 3.31 2.49 5.44
N ALA A 95 3.58 1.56 4.52
CA ALA A 95 3.70 1.88 3.09
C ALA A 95 2.39 2.43 2.51
N VAL A 96 1.26 1.80 2.81
CA VAL A 96 -0.08 2.27 2.36
C VAL A 96 -0.41 3.63 2.98
N ALA A 97 -0.16 3.81 4.29
CA ALA A 97 -0.41 5.08 4.95
C ALA A 97 0.48 6.20 4.40
N TYR A 98 1.74 5.90 4.12
CA TYR A 98 2.69 6.84 3.53
C TYR A 98 2.28 7.23 2.10
N ASP A 99 1.93 6.25 1.28
CA ASP A 99 1.45 6.48 -0.09
C ASP A 99 0.19 7.34 -0.09
N HIS A 100 -0.80 6.99 0.73
CA HIS A 100 -2.01 7.80 0.89
C HIS A 100 -1.69 9.22 1.37
N HIS A 101 -0.77 9.39 2.31
CA HIS A 101 -0.38 10.72 2.79
C HIS A 101 0.29 11.57 1.69
N LYS A 102 1.04 10.94 0.79
CA LYS A 102 1.69 11.61 -0.36
C LYS A 102 0.74 11.89 -1.52
N ALA A 103 -0.27 11.03 -1.71
CA ALA A 103 -1.29 11.19 -2.74
C ALA A 103 -2.39 12.21 -2.36
N TYR A 104 -2.68 12.41 -1.07
CA TYR A 104 -3.74 13.31 -0.60
C TYR A 104 -3.20 14.68 -0.13
N ARG A 105 -3.44 15.76 -0.90
CA ARG A 105 -3.64 17.12 -0.35
C ARG A 105 -4.66 17.95 -1.16
N VAL A 106 -5.75 18.28 -0.47
CA VAL A 106 -6.74 19.37 -0.58
C VAL A 106 -6.95 19.96 -1.99
N ILE A 107 -8.08 19.61 -2.62
CA ILE A 107 -8.72 20.49 -3.60
C ILE A 107 -9.08 21.77 -2.84
N SER A 108 -8.35 22.86 -3.05
CA SER A 108 -8.66 24.15 -2.44
C SER A 108 -10.13 24.51 -2.76
N PRO A 109 -10.99 24.76 -1.75
CA PRO A 109 -12.41 25.04 -1.97
C PRO A 109 -12.67 26.27 -2.84
N GLU A 110 -11.66 27.12 -3.06
CA GLU A 110 -11.67 28.24 -4.01
C GLU A 110 -11.99 27.80 -5.45
N TYR A 111 -11.58 26.59 -5.87
CA TYR A 111 -11.90 26.06 -7.20
C TYR A 111 -13.28 25.39 -7.30
N SER A 112 -13.87 25.03 -6.16
CA SER A 112 -15.26 24.56 -6.10
C SER A 112 -16.26 25.71 -6.29
N LEU A 113 -15.88 26.92 -5.88
CA LEU A 113 -16.74 28.12 -5.89
C LEU A 113 -16.60 28.99 -7.15
N SER A 114 -15.48 28.92 -7.88
CA SER A 114 -15.27 29.71 -9.11
C SER A 114 -16.08 29.21 -10.31
N ARG A 115 -16.44 27.92 -10.34
CA ARG A 115 -17.32 27.35 -11.39
C ARG A 115 -18.78 27.84 -11.31
N GLY A 116 -19.22 28.32 -10.15
CA GLY A 116 -20.57 28.90 -9.98
C GLY A 116 -20.70 30.36 -10.39
N ARG A 117 -19.59 31.08 -10.63
CA ARG A 117 -19.60 32.54 -10.89
C ARG A 117 -19.53 32.93 -12.37
N HIS A 118 -19.31 31.98 -13.27
CA HIS A 118 -19.29 32.21 -14.73
C HIS A 118 -20.56 31.73 -15.44
N VAL A 119 -21.60 31.34 -14.68
CA VAL A 119 -22.90 30.85 -15.22
C VAL A 119 -24.08 31.68 -14.68
N ALA A 120 -23.82 32.90 -14.23
CA ALA A 120 -24.86 33.87 -13.83
C ALA A 120 -24.79 35.10 -14.71
#